data_AF-A0A3P8JWF4-F1
#
_entry.id   AF-A0A3P8JWF4-F1
#
_cell.length_a   1.000
_cell.length_b   1.000
_cell.length_c   1.000
_cell.angle_alpha   90.00
_cell.angle_beta   90.00
_cell.angle_gamma   90.00
#
_symmetry.space_group_name_H-M   'P 1'
#
loop_
_entity.id
_entity.type
_entity.pdbx_description
1 polymer ?
#
loop_
_entity_poly.entity_id
_entity_poly.type
_entity_poly.pdbx_seq_one_letter_code
_entity_poly.pdbx_strand_id
1 'polypeptide(L)'
;MRQAVETLLMDAVHLYCQPDLPQGCMVVASAASVSADNDDIKTWLARHRLQRTQQIIDRLRQAVQSGELPATTDADGLGDYFAAFLHGLSVQARDGVAQSRLLAAVNVALTALPSFDSPEPNHAD
;
A
#
# COMPACT_ATOMS: atom_id res chain seq x y z
N MET A 1 10.68 2.93 -9.17
CA MET A 1 9.45 2.44 -8.50
C MET A 1 9.58 2.27 -6.98
N ARG A 2 10.59 1.57 -6.45
CA ARG A 2 10.74 1.33 -4.99
C ARG A 2 10.59 2.57 -4.11
N GLN A 3 11.30 3.65 -4.44
CA GLN A 3 11.20 4.92 -3.70
C GLN A 3 9.78 5.48 -3.66
N ALA A 4 8.99 5.32 -4.73
CA ALA A 4 7.63 5.83 -4.79
C ALA A 4 6.69 5.06 -3.84
N VAL A 5 6.81 3.73 -3.81
CA VAL A 5 6.06 2.88 -2.86
C VAL A 5 6.50 3.15 -1.42
N GLU A 6 7.81 3.28 -1.20
CA GLU A 6 8.36 3.60 0.12
C GLU A 6 7.82 4.93 0.64
N THR A 7 7.89 5.99 -0.17
CA THR A 7 7.38 7.31 0.21
C THR A 7 5.89 7.24 0.54
N LEU A 8 5.08 6.60 -0.32
CA LEU A 8 3.65 6.41 -0.08
C LEU A 8 3.36 5.74 1.28
N LEU A 9 4.06 4.65 1.59
CA LEU A 9 3.80 3.88 2.80
C LEU A 9 4.35 4.57 4.05
N MET A 10 5.53 5.19 3.99
CA MET A 10 6.11 5.94 5.10
C MET A 10 5.25 7.17 5.44
N ASP A 11 4.82 7.92 4.44
CA ASP A 11 3.92 9.07 4.62
C ASP A 11 2.58 8.64 5.23
N ALA A 12 2.05 7.48 4.82
CA ALA A 12 0.85 6.93 5.42
C ALA A 12 1.04 6.59 6.90
N VAL A 13 2.16 5.96 7.28
CA VAL A 13 2.46 5.69 8.70
C VAL A 13 2.55 6.98 9.50
N HIS A 14 3.24 7.99 8.98
CA HIS A 14 3.36 9.30 9.63
C HIS A 14 2.00 9.96 9.82
N LEU A 15 1.14 9.91 8.80
CA LEU A 15 -0.22 10.43 8.87
C LEU A 15 -1.08 9.68 9.88
N TYR A 16 -1.02 8.35 9.91
CA TYR A 16 -1.89 7.52 10.75
C TYR A 16 -1.50 7.54 12.23
N CYS A 17 -0.26 7.87 12.55
CA CYS A 17 0.27 7.91 13.92
C CYS A 17 0.30 9.31 14.54
N GLN A 18 -0.25 10.35 13.89
CA GLN A 18 -0.22 11.71 14.45
C GLN A 18 -0.94 11.76 15.81
N PRO A 19 -0.29 12.23 16.88
CA PRO A 19 -0.84 12.17 18.25
C PRO A 19 -2.04 13.10 18.45
N ASP A 20 -2.15 14.17 17.67
CA ASP A 20 -3.20 15.19 17.79
C ASP A 20 -4.40 14.96 16.87
N LEU A 21 -4.41 13.85 16.11
CA LEU A 21 -5.49 13.48 15.20
C LEU A 21 -6.03 12.08 15.51
N PRO A 22 -7.27 11.75 15.09
CA PRO A 22 -7.73 10.37 15.09
C PRO A 22 -6.76 9.48 14.31
N GLN A 23 -6.27 8.43 14.96
CA GLN A 23 -5.29 7.53 14.37
C GLN A 23 -5.92 6.66 13.26
N GLY A 24 -5.17 6.48 12.17
CA GLY A 24 -5.60 5.74 10.98
C GLY A 24 -6.33 6.59 9.92
N CYS A 25 -6.78 5.93 8.85
CA CYS A 25 -7.58 6.51 7.79
C CYS A 25 -9.06 6.35 8.09
N MET A 26 -9.80 7.46 8.18
CA MET A 26 -11.27 7.47 8.35
C MET A 26 -11.96 6.54 7.34
N VAL A 27 -11.55 6.56 6.06
CA VAL A 27 -12.17 5.77 4.99
C VAL A 27 -12.02 4.25 5.24
N VAL A 28 -10.92 3.84 5.87
CA VAL A 28 -10.65 2.43 6.22
C VAL A 28 -11.37 2.08 7.52
N ALA A 29 -11.23 2.93 8.55
CA ALA A 29 -11.81 2.70 9.88
C ALA A 29 -13.34 2.65 9.85
N SER A 30 -13.99 3.49 9.04
CA SER A 30 -15.45 3.54 8.94
C SER A 30 -16.04 2.36 8.16
N ALA A 31 -15.24 1.58 7.43
CA ALA A 31 -15.74 0.49 6.59
C ALA A 31 -16.53 -0.58 7.38
N ALA A 32 -16.10 -0.86 8.60
CA ALA A 32 -16.69 -1.89 9.46
C ALA A 32 -17.84 -1.38 10.35
N SER A 33 -18.11 -0.06 10.34
CA SER A 33 -18.99 0.58 11.34
C SER A 33 -20.22 1.26 10.75
N VAL A 34 -20.48 1.12 9.43
CA VAL A 34 -21.68 1.73 8.82
C VAL A 34 -22.90 0.84 9.01
N SER A 35 -23.97 1.40 9.58
CA SER A 35 -25.29 0.74 9.73
C SER A 35 -25.84 0.29 8.38
N ALA A 36 -26.73 -0.72 8.40
CA ALA A 36 -27.54 -1.13 7.25
C ALA A 36 -28.34 0.04 6.64
N ASP A 37 -28.73 1.02 7.45
CA ASP A 37 -29.56 2.14 6.98
C ASP A 37 -28.78 3.19 6.16
N ASN A 38 -27.44 3.09 6.10
CA ASN A 38 -26.56 4.09 5.47
C ASN A 38 -25.81 3.50 4.26
N ASP A 39 -26.52 2.85 3.35
CA ASP A 39 -25.94 2.18 2.18
C ASP A 39 -25.18 3.13 1.25
N ASP A 40 -25.65 4.37 1.06
CA ASP A 40 -24.95 5.38 0.25
C ASP A 40 -23.54 5.69 0.79
N ILE A 41 -23.40 5.75 2.13
CA ILE A 41 -22.12 5.99 2.79
C ILE A 41 -21.21 4.77 2.63
N LYS A 42 -21.75 3.54 2.75
CA LYS A 42 -20.98 2.32 2.49
C LYS A 42 -20.43 2.30 1.07
N THR A 43 -21.28 2.59 0.08
CA THR A 43 -20.87 2.63 -1.32
C THR A 43 -19.83 3.71 -1.57
N TRP A 44 -19.99 4.90 -0.99
CA TRP A 44 -19.01 5.97 -1.10
C TRP A 44 -17.65 5.60 -0.51
N LEU A 45 -17.62 5.02 0.70
CA LEU A 45 -16.41 4.54 1.35
C LEU A 45 -15.71 3.43 0.54
N ALA A 46 -16.49 2.48 0.01
CA ALA A 46 -15.97 1.41 -0.84
C ALA A 46 -15.36 1.97 -2.13
N ARG A 47 -16.05 2.91 -2.79
CA ARG A 47 -15.55 3.57 -4.00
C ARG A 47 -14.23 4.28 -3.75
N HIS A 48 -14.09 4.98 -2.63
CA HIS A 48 -12.83 5.65 -2.28
C HIS A 48 -11.66 4.67 -2.06
N ARG A 49 -11.91 3.52 -1.42
CA ARG A 49 -10.88 2.47 -1.27
C ARG A 49 -10.49 1.88 -2.63
N LEU A 50 -11.48 1.53 -3.44
CA LEU A 50 -11.24 1.00 -4.79
C LEU A 50 -10.49 1.98 -5.68
N GLN A 51 -10.82 3.28 -5.60
CA GLN A 51 -10.10 4.32 -6.35
C GLN A 51 -8.63 4.42 -5.92
N ARG A 52 -8.33 4.36 -4.62
CA ARG A 52 -6.94 4.35 -4.13
C ARG A 52 -6.18 3.11 -4.61
N THR A 53 -6.80 1.93 -4.53
CA THR A 53 -6.22 0.69 -5.08
C THR A 53 -5.91 0.86 -6.57
N GLN A 54 -6.85 1.38 -7.34
CA GLN A 54 -6.66 1.58 -8.78
C GLN A 54 -5.50 2.52 -9.08
N GLN A 55 -5.34 3.62 -8.33
CA GLN A 55 -4.21 4.55 -8.50
C GLN A 55 -2.85 3.88 -8.25
N ILE A 56 -2.76 2.98 -7.26
CA ILE A 56 -1.53 2.21 -7.01
C ILE A 56 -1.25 1.26 -8.18
N ILE A 57 -2.27 0.52 -8.63
CA ILE A 57 -2.17 -0.42 -9.75
C ILE A 57 -1.74 0.32 -11.03
N ASP A 58 -2.37 1.46 -11.34
CA ASP A 58 -2.06 2.25 -12.53
C ASP A 58 -0.60 2.71 -12.52
N ARG A 59 -0.09 3.17 -11.37
CA ARG A 59 1.32 3.56 -11.24
C ARG A 59 2.28 2.39 -11.42
N LEU A 60 1.92 1.20 -10.93
CA LEU A 60 2.71 -0.03 -11.11
C LEU A 60 2.71 -0.48 -12.58
N ARG A 61 1.56 -0.46 -13.25
CA ARG A 61 1.45 -0.75 -14.69
C ARG A 61 2.30 0.22 -15.51
N GLN A 62 2.29 1.51 -15.17
CA GLN A 62 3.17 2.50 -15.80
C GLN A 62 4.65 2.21 -15.54
N ALA A 63 5.02 1.75 -14.34
CA ALA A 63 6.39 1.35 -14.05
C ALA A 63 6.82 0.12 -14.88
N VAL A 64 5.93 -0.84 -15.13
CA VAL A 64 6.21 -1.96 -16.04
C VAL A 64 6.40 -1.46 -17.47
N GLN A 65 5.48 -0.62 -17.96
CA GLN A 65 5.52 -0.08 -19.33
C GLN A 65 6.77 0.78 -19.61
N SER A 66 7.23 1.53 -18.61
CA SER A 66 8.43 2.38 -18.70
C SER A 66 9.73 1.64 -18.41
N GLY A 67 9.68 0.35 -18.04
CA GLY A 67 10.85 -0.43 -17.69
C GLY A 67 11.46 -0.07 -16.32
N GLU A 68 10.73 0.61 -15.43
CA GLU A 68 11.12 0.75 -14.02
C GLU A 68 10.94 -0.56 -13.23
N LEU A 69 10.08 -1.45 -13.72
CA LEU A 69 9.85 -2.80 -13.19
C LEU A 69 10.02 -3.84 -14.31
N PRO A 70 10.37 -5.10 -13.98
CA PRO A 70 10.42 -6.18 -14.97
C PRO A 70 9.10 -6.37 -15.70
N ALA A 71 9.16 -6.71 -17.00
CA ALA A 71 7.98 -6.98 -17.84
C ALA A 71 7.12 -8.16 -17.35
N THR A 72 7.71 -9.05 -16.54
CA THR A 72 7.04 -10.20 -15.92
C THR A 72 6.31 -9.86 -14.62
N THR A 73 6.36 -8.61 -14.17
CA THR A 73 5.70 -8.20 -12.93
C THR A 73 4.18 -8.25 -13.07
N ASP A 74 3.51 -9.00 -12.20
CA ASP A 74 2.07 -8.90 -12.00
C ASP A 74 1.74 -7.60 -11.25
N ALA A 75 1.51 -6.53 -12.01
CA ALA A 75 1.23 -5.20 -11.47
C ALA A 75 -0.10 -5.14 -10.69
N ASP A 76 -1.07 -5.97 -11.06
CA ASP A 76 -2.40 -5.98 -10.45
C ASP A 76 -2.33 -6.66 -9.09
N GLY A 77 -1.78 -7.88 -9.03
CA GLY A 77 -1.57 -8.60 -7.78
C GLY A 77 -0.66 -7.84 -6.80
N LEU A 78 0.40 -7.21 -7.31
CA LEU A 78 1.29 -6.38 -6.49
C LEU A 78 0.60 -5.11 -5.98
N GLY A 79 -0.27 -4.50 -6.80
CA GLY A 79 -1.06 -3.34 -6.39
C GLY A 79 -2.08 -3.67 -5.32
N ASP A 80 -2.78 -4.79 -5.46
CA ASP A 80 -3.72 -5.30 -4.44
C ASP A 80 -3.01 -5.61 -3.12
N TYR A 81 -1.81 -6.20 -3.17
CA TYR A 81 -0.97 -6.42 -2.00
C TYR A 81 -0.67 -5.10 -1.26
N PHE A 82 -0.17 -4.08 -1.99
CA PHE A 82 0.17 -2.80 -1.37
C PHE A 82 -1.06 -2.04 -0.86
N ALA A 83 -2.19 -2.13 -1.56
CA ALA A 83 -3.44 -1.53 -1.11
C ALA A 83 -3.95 -2.19 0.19
N ALA A 84 -3.93 -3.51 0.25
CA ALA A 84 -4.29 -4.25 1.47
C ALA A 84 -3.35 -3.91 2.63
N PHE A 85 -2.04 -3.87 2.37
CA PHE A 85 -1.04 -3.50 3.36
C PHE A 85 -1.25 -2.07 3.89
N LEU A 86 -1.50 -1.10 3.00
CA LEU A 86 -1.80 0.28 3.35
C LEU A 86 -3.03 0.41 4.25
N HIS A 87 -4.08 -0.37 3.98
CA HIS A 87 -5.25 -0.44 4.85
C HIS A 87 -4.92 -1.09 6.21
N GLY A 88 -4.10 -2.12 6.23
CA GLY A 88 -3.63 -2.77 7.46
C GLY A 88 -2.84 -1.83 8.37
N LEU A 89 -1.98 -0.98 7.80
CA LEU A 89 -1.24 0.06 8.55
C LEU A 89 -2.19 1.01 9.27
N SER A 90 -3.27 1.42 8.60
CA SER A 90 -4.30 2.28 9.20
C SER A 90 -4.97 1.62 10.40
N VAL A 91 -5.32 0.33 10.30
CA VAL A 91 -5.97 -0.39 11.40
C VAL A 91 -5.00 -0.56 12.56
N GLN A 92 -3.77 -0.98 12.31
CA GLN A 92 -2.77 -1.19 13.37
C GLN A 92 -2.39 0.12 14.08
N ALA A 93 -2.27 1.22 13.36
CA ALA A 93 -2.02 2.53 13.97
C ALA A 93 -3.14 2.90 14.95
N ARG A 94 -4.41 2.71 14.53
CA ARG A 94 -5.58 2.94 15.38
C ARG A 94 -5.61 2.04 16.62
N ASP A 95 -5.17 0.80 16.48
CA ASP A 95 -5.09 -0.17 17.57
C ASP A 95 -3.88 0.08 18.50
N GLY A 96 -3.12 1.16 18.28
CA GLY A 96 -2.04 1.61 19.16
C GLY A 96 -0.68 0.96 18.89
N VAL A 97 -0.49 0.30 17.74
CA VAL A 97 0.83 -0.22 17.37
C VAL A 97 1.80 0.95 17.18
N ALA A 98 2.95 0.87 17.84
CA ALA A 98 3.97 1.90 17.80
C ALA A 98 4.41 2.22 16.36
N GLN A 99 4.54 3.52 16.05
CA GLN A 99 4.98 4.02 14.75
C GLN A 99 6.26 3.32 14.24
N SER A 100 7.25 3.13 15.12
CA SER A 100 8.51 2.45 14.77
C SER A 100 8.31 1.01 14.26
N ARG A 101 7.32 0.28 14.80
CA ARG A 101 6.97 -1.07 14.34
C ARG A 101 6.28 -1.03 12.97
N LEU A 102 5.44 -0.03 12.72
CA LEU A 102 4.78 0.15 11.43
C LEU A 102 5.80 0.52 10.35
N LEU A 103 6.75 1.41 10.64
CA LEU A 103 7.86 1.74 9.74
C LEU A 103 8.73 0.50 9.44
N ALA A 104 9.00 -0.34 10.44
CA ALA A 104 9.70 -1.60 10.22
C ALA A 104 8.91 -2.57 9.31
N ALA A 105 7.58 -2.61 9.44
CA ALA A 105 6.72 -3.41 8.56
C ALA A 105 6.74 -2.88 7.11
N VAL A 106 6.84 -1.57 6.89
CA VAL A 106 7.02 -1.00 5.55
C VAL A 106 8.28 -1.55 4.88
N ASN A 107 9.40 -1.61 5.61
CA ASN A 107 10.64 -2.16 5.08
C ASN A 107 10.49 -3.62 4.61
N VAL A 108 9.71 -4.42 5.34
CA VAL A 108 9.37 -5.80 4.93
C VAL A 108 8.49 -5.79 3.68
N ALA A 109 7.46 -4.96 3.62
CA ALA A 109 6.58 -4.90 2.45
C ALA A 109 7.33 -4.50 1.16
N LEU A 110 8.36 -3.65 1.27
CA LEU A 110 9.18 -3.25 0.13
C LEU A 110 10.01 -4.40 -0.46
N THR A 111 10.19 -5.53 0.23
CA THR A 111 10.85 -6.72 -0.33
C THR A 111 9.97 -7.47 -1.33
N ALA A 112 8.66 -7.17 -1.39
CA ALA A 112 7.76 -7.72 -2.40
C ALA A 112 7.97 -7.09 -3.79
N LEU A 113 8.64 -5.93 -3.86
CA LEU A 113 8.98 -5.32 -5.14
C LEU A 113 10.09 -6.12 -5.83
N PRO A 114 9.90 -6.52 -7.09
CA PRO A 114 10.93 -7.22 -7.82
C PRO A 114 12.14 -6.31 -8.05
N SER A 115 13.34 -6.85 -7.87
CA SER A 115 14.59 -6.27 -8.33
C SER A 115 14.88 -6.75 -9.76
N PHE A 116 15.61 -5.95 -10.53
CA PHE A 116 16.27 -6.48 -11.71
C PHE A 116 17.34 -7.46 -11.24
N ASP A 117 17.07 -8.76 -11.32
CA ASP A 117 18.15 -9.73 -11.27
C ASP A 117 19.07 -9.43 -12.46
N SER A 118 20.28 -8.97 -12.14
CA SER A 118 21.35 -9.02 -13.12
C SER A 118 21.59 -10.51 -13.40
N PRO A 119 21.62 -10.96 -14.66
CA PRO A 119 21.95 -12.34 -14.95
C PRO A 119 23.29 -12.67 -14.26
N GLU A 120 23.32 -13.76 -13.49
CA GLU A 120 24.57 -14.27 -12.90
C GLU A 120 25.65 -14.30 -13.97
N PRO A 121 26.87 -13.80 -13.71
CA PRO A 121 27.96 -13.93 -14.65
C PRO A 121 28.24 -15.42 -14.83
N ASN A 122 27.88 -15.91 -16.02
CA ASN A 122 28.15 -17.26 -16.50
C ASN A 122 29.65 -17.55 -16.33
N HIS A 123 30.02 -18.21 -15.21
CA HIS A 123 31.35 -18.77 -15.04
C HIS A 123 31.41 -20.05 -15.86
N ALA A 124 31.67 -19.88 -17.15
CA ALA A 124 32.21 -20.93 -18.00
C ALA A 124 33.72 -20.69 -18.10
N ASP A 125 34.49 -21.40 -17.28
CA ASP A 125 35.91 -21.71 -17.48
C ASP A 125 36.06 -23.25 -17.56
#